data_AF-A0A6G1FH31-F1
#
_entry.id   AF-A0A6G1FH31-F1
#
_cell.length_a   1.000
_cell.length_b   1.000
_cell.length_c   1.000
_cell.angle_alpha   90.00
_cell.angle_beta   90.00
_cell.angle_gamma   90.00
#
_symmetry.space_group_name_H-M   'P 1'
#
loop_
_entity.id
_entity.type
_entity.pdbx_description
1 polymer ?
#
loop_
_entity_poly.entity_id
_entity_poly.type
_entity_poly.pdbx_seq_one_letter_code
_entity_poly.pdbx_strand_id
1 'polypeptide(L)'
;DLYESYNQFDWKVQWQKEGDSLARYLVRISEMKESIKIIQHVVEKIPGGPYENLDVRRFKKANNSEWNDFEYRFLGKNPSPNFELSNQELYVRVEAPKGELGIYLVGDDSLFPWRWKIRPPSFINLQILPQLVKKMKLADIMTILVYGLIWILPILTLLLGITIEVLVIVWLEREISASIQQHIGHEYAGPLGLLKDIADGTKLLFKEDILPSRGDIPLFSIGPSIADIAQIINILFQAVYELLLNLL
;
A
#
# COMPACT_ATOMS: atom_id res chain seq x y z
N ASP A 1 -7.58 -1.67 25.94
CA ASP A 1 -8.81 -1.55 25.13
C ASP A 1 -9.08 -2.87 24.46
N LEU A 2 -10.32 -3.29 24.51
CA LEU A 2 -10.73 -4.57 23.98
C LEU A 2 -11.44 -4.28 22.67
N TYR A 3 -10.92 -4.84 21.58
CA TYR A 3 -11.52 -4.72 20.26
C TYR A 3 -11.86 -6.12 19.74
N GLU A 4 -12.84 -6.17 18.82
CA GLU A 4 -13.32 -7.42 18.22
C GLU A 4 -13.72 -8.47 19.27
N SER A 5 -13.14 -9.67 19.21
CA SER A 5 -13.46 -10.81 20.06
C SER A 5 -12.27 -11.31 20.88
N TYR A 6 -11.19 -10.54 21.00
CA TYR A 6 -9.99 -10.94 21.76
C TYR A 6 -10.26 -11.29 23.23
N ASN A 7 -11.37 -10.79 23.80
CA ASN A 7 -11.84 -11.11 25.16
C ASN A 7 -12.30 -12.55 25.36
N GLN A 8 -12.65 -13.24 24.27
CA GLN A 8 -13.22 -14.57 24.30
C GLN A 8 -12.15 -15.67 24.28
N PHE A 9 -10.88 -15.29 24.10
CA PHE A 9 -9.73 -16.17 24.00
C PHE A 9 -8.82 -16.02 25.23
N ASP A 10 -8.30 -17.14 25.72
CA ASP A 10 -7.30 -17.15 26.80
C ASP A 10 -5.91 -17.01 26.20
N TRP A 11 -5.35 -15.79 26.31
CA TRP A 11 -4.01 -15.50 25.86
C TRP A 11 -3.25 -14.64 26.88
N LYS A 12 -1.91 -14.68 26.80
CA LYS A 12 -1.04 -13.94 27.73
C LYS A 12 -0.12 -12.98 26.99
N VAL A 13 -0.04 -11.75 27.49
CA VAL A 13 0.91 -10.73 27.03
C VAL A 13 2.33 -11.19 27.38
N GLN A 14 3.19 -11.29 26.37
CA GLN A 14 4.59 -11.68 26.52
C GLN A 14 5.45 -10.43 26.75
N TRP A 15 6.30 -10.44 27.76
CA TRP A 15 7.20 -9.33 28.08
C TRP A 15 8.53 -9.86 28.61
N GLN A 16 9.58 -9.04 28.47
CA GLN A 16 10.95 -9.34 28.93
C GLN A 16 11.49 -8.12 29.69
N LYS A 17 12.46 -8.32 30.59
CA LYS A 17 12.96 -7.26 31.50
C LYS A 17 14.19 -6.54 30.95
N GLU A 18 14.94 -7.22 30.09
CA GLU A 18 16.32 -6.89 29.73
C GLU A 18 16.38 -5.72 28.74
N GLY A 19 15.31 -5.48 27.97
CA GLY A 19 15.18 -4.33 27.06
C GLY A 19 16.18 -4.30 25.90
N ASP A 20 16.97 -5.35 25.71
CA ASP A 20 17.97 -5.47 24.65
C ASP A 20 17.35 -6.01 23.34
N SER A 21 18.16 -6.08 22.29
CA SER A 21 17.70 -6.60 20.99
C SER A 21 17.34 -8.08 21.05
N LEU A 22 18.01 -8.87 21.90
CA LEU A 22 17.70 -10.29 22.10
C LEU A 22 16.34 -10.47 22.79
N ALA A 23 16.05 -9.70 23.85
CA ALA A 23 14.76 -9.69 24.51
C ALA A 23 13.63 -9.34 23.55
N ARG A 24 13.81 -8.32 22.69
CA ARG A 24 12.82 -7.98 21.64
C ARG A 24 12.59 -9.13 20.66
N TYR A 25 13.66 -9.82 20.27
CA TYR A 25 13.56 -11.00 19.42
C TYR A 25 12.81 -12.17 20.09
N LEU A 26 13.11 -12.45 21.36
CA LEU A 26 12.45 -13.50 22.14
C LEU A 26 10.97 -13.20 22.40
N VAL A 27 10.62 -11.93 22.66
CA VAL A 27 9.22 -11.49 22.76
C VAL A 27 8.50 -11.80 21.46
N ARG A 28 9.09 -11.47 20.29
CA ARG A 28 8.47 -11.76 18.99
C ARG A 28 8.22 -13.25 18.75
N ILE A 29 9.17 -14.10 19.12
CA ILE A 29 8.98 -15.55 19.03
C ILE A 29 7.83 -16.01 19.94
N SER A 30 7.74 -15.44 21.14
CA SER A 30 6.70 -15.80 22.11
C SER A 30 5.32 -15.32 21.65
N GLU A 31 5.22 -14.10 21.09
CA GLU A 31 4.01 -13.56 20.44
C GLU A 31 3.55 -14.44 19.27
N MET A 32 4.47 -14.95 18.44
CA MET A 32 4.12 -15.88 17.36
C MET A 32 3.52 -17.18 17.90
N LYS A 33 4.09 -17.75 18.98
CA LYS A 33 3.53 -18.96 19.62
C LYS A 33 2.13 -18.70 20.17
N GLU A 34 1.92 -17.55 20.81
CA GLU A 34 0.61 -17.16 21.34
C GLU A 34 -0.40 -16.92 20.20
N SER A 35 0.04 -16.33 19.09
CA SER A 35 -0.80 -16.12 17.90
C SER A 35 -1.29 -17.45 17.32
N ILE A 36 -0.42 -18.46 17.25
CA ILE A 36 -0.80 -19.83 16.82
C ILE A 36 -1.83 -20.42 17.79
N LYS A 37 -1.63 -20.25 19.09
CA LYS A 37 -2.58 -20.69 20.11
C LYS A 37 -3.95 -20.04 19.87
N ILE A 38 -4.01 -18.72 19.68
CA ILE A 38 -5.27 -18.01 19.40
C ILE A 38 -5.95 -18.57 18.14
N ILE A 39 -5.21 -18.75 17.04
CA ILE A 39 -5.75 -19.29 15.79
C ILE A 39 -6.37 -20.68 16.00
N GLN A 40 -5.72 -21.57 16.76
CA GLN A 40 -6.26 -22.90 17.06
C GLN A 40 -7.60 -22.80 17.82
N HIS A 41 -7.66 -21.93 18.84
CA HIS A 41 -8.91 -21.72 19.59
C HIS A 41 -10.01 -21.07 18.75
N VAL A 42 -9.65 -20.17 17.83
CA VAL A 42 -10.59 -19.56 16.89
C VAL A 42 -11.20 -20.63 16.02
N VAL A 43 -10.38 -21.48 15.38
CA VAL A 43 -10.83 -22.54 14.46
C VAL A 43 -11.83 -23.49 15.12
N GLU A 44 -11.62 -23.85 16.39
CA GLU A 44 -12.55 -24.69 17.16
C GLU A 44 -13.88 -24.00 17.47
N LYS A 45 -13.88 -22.67 17.60
CA LYS A 45 -15.01 -21.86 18.06
C LYS A 45 -15.69 -21.04 16.96
N ILE A 46 -15.33 -21.22 15.69
CA ILE A 46 -15.93 -20.45 14.58
C ILE A 46 -17.46 -20.66 14.59
N PRO A 47 -18.25 -19.61 14.89
CA PRO A 47 -19.70 -19.72 14.77
C PRO A 47 -20.07 -19.74 13.28
N GLY A 48 -20.99 -20.64 12.91
CA GLY A 48 -21.62 -20.56 11.60
C GLY A 48 -22.48 -19.29 11.52
N GLY A 49 -22.45 -18.60 10.38
CA GLY A 49 -23.32 -17.45 10.17
C GLY A 49 -22.89 -16.49 9.07
N PRO A 50 -23.66 -15.40 8.89
CA PRO A 50 -23.28 -14.25 8.08
C PRO A 50 -21.91 -13.64 8.46
N TYR A 51 -20.95 -13.57 7.53
CA TYR A 51 -19.66 -12.91 7.74
C TYR A 51 -19.65 -11.41 7.36
N GLU A 52 -20.68 -10.95 6.65
CA GLU A 52 -20.90 -9.54 6.28
C GLU A 52 -22.01 -8.96 7.15
N ASN A 53 -21.87 -7.68 7.53
CA ASN A 53 -22.91 -6.95 8.23
C ASN A 53 -24.23 -7.00 7.43
N LEU A 54 -25.35 -7.27 8.13
CA LEU A 54 -26.66 -7.51 7.52
C LEU A 54 -27.17 -6.30 6.73
N ASP A 55 -26.75 -5.09 7.09
CA ASP A 55 -27.16 -3.86 6.40
C ASP A 55 -26.55 -3.75 5.00
N VAL A 56 -25.32 -4.21 4.79
CA VAL A 56 -24.69 -4.33 3.45
C VAL A 56 -25.40 -5.42 2.64
N ARG A 57 -25.88 -6.47 3.32
CA ARG A 57 -26.57 -7.60 2.71
C ARG A 57 -27.95 -7.23 2.14
N ARG A 58 -28.62 -6.19 2.66
CA ARG A 58 -29.90 -5.69 2.10
C ARG A 58 -29.75 -5.28 0.63
N PHE A 59 -28.59 -4.75 0.24
CA PHE A 59 -28.31 -4.37 -1.16
C PHE A 59 -28.09 -5.58 -2.09
N LYS A 60 -27.57 -6.71 -1.59
CA LYS A 60 -27.35 -7.94 -2.38
C LYS A 60 -28.62 -8.72 -2.69
N LYS A 61 -29.71 -8.51 -1.95
CA LYS A 61 -30.93 -9.35 -2.02
C LYS A 61 -31.95 -8.89 -3.08
N ALA A 62 -31.54 -8.05 -4.04
CA ALA A 62 -32.35 -7.71 -5.19
C ALA A 62 -31.91 -8.56 -6.41
N ASN A 63 -32.61 -9.67 -6.59
CA ASN A 63 -32.82 -10.44 -7.83
C ASN A 63 -32.45 -11.92 -7.71
N ASN A 64 -33.48 -12.74 -7.47
CA ASN A 64 -33.52 -14.10 -7.99
C ASN A 64 -33.60 -13.99 -9.51
N SER A 65 -32.47 -14.06 -10.21
CA SER A 65 -32.46 -14.20 -11.67
C SER A 65 -32.04 -15.61 -12.06
N GLU A 66 -32.75 -16.17 -13.04
CA GLU A 66 -32.50 -17.49 -13.63
C GLU A 66 -31.07 -17.59 -14.19
N TRP A 67 -30.47 -18.77 -14.04
CA TRP A 67 -29.04 -19.03 -14.20
C TRP A 67 -28.50 -18.92 -15.64
N ASN A 68 -29.36 -18.70 -16.64
CA ASN A 68 -29.08 -18.95 -18.06
C ASN A 68 -29.25 -17.75 -19.00
N ASP A 69 -29.44 -16.53 -18.49
CA ASP A 69 -29.51 -15.37 -19.39
C ASP A 69 -28.11 -14.88 -19.78
N PHE A 70 -27.92 -14.49 -21.04
CA PHE A 70 -26.62 -14.15 -21.66
C PHE A 70 -25.97 -12.86 -21.12
N GLU A 71 -26.52 -12.27 -20.05
CA GLU A 71 -25.85 -11.23 -19.30
C GLU A 71 -24.65 -11.82 -18.56
N TYR A 72 -23.48 -11.74 -19.19
CA TYR A 72 -22.21 -11.64 -18.45
C TYR A 72 -22.27 -10.39 -17.58
N ARG A 73 -22.99 -10.49 -16.45
CA ARG A 73 -22.93 -9.53 -15.38
C ARG A 73 -21.54 -9.68 -14.82
N PHE A 74 -20.64 -8.82 -15.30
CA PHE A 74 -19.41 -8.46 -14.63
C PHE A 74 -19.71 -8.56 -13.15
N LEU A 75 -19.05 -9.48 -12.44
CA LEU A 75 -18.94 -9.45 -10.99
C LEU A 75 -18.13 -8.19 -10.67
N GLY A 76 -18.73 -7.03 -10.96
CA GLY A 76 -18.24 -5.72 -10.68
C GLY A 76 -18.07 -5.66 -9.18
N LYS A 77 -16.90 -5.20 -8.78
CA LYS A 77 -16.54 -4.91 -7.38
C LYS A 77 -17.79 -4.45 -6.64
N ASN A 78 -18.14 -5.16 -5.56
CA ASN A 78 -19.25 -4.76 -4.70
C ASN A 78 -19.13 -3.24 -4.46
N PRO A 79 -20.15 -2.43 -4.81
CA PRO A 79 -20.08 -1.00 -4.57
C PRO A 79 -19.84 -0.81 -3.08
N SER A 80 -18.79 -0.05 -2.75
CA SER A 80 -18.48 0.26 -1.36
C SER A 80 -19.72 0.91 -0.74
N PRO A 81 -20.24 0.40 0.39
CA PRO A 81 -21.38 1.00 1.05
C PRO A 81 -21.09 2.48 1.33
N ASN A 82 -22.01 3.34 0.87
CA ASN A 82 -21.96 4.77 1.08
C ASN A 82 -22.34 5.05 2.54
N PHE A 83 -21.34 5.22 3.40
CA PHE A 83 -21.55 5.62 4.79
C PHE A 83 -21.36 7.13 4.92
N GLU A 84 -22.41 7.84 5.32
CA GLU A 84 -22.30 9.24 5.73
C GLU A 84 -21.57 9.28 7.08
N LEU A 85 -20.42 9.95 7.12
CA LEU A 85 -19.64 10.12 8.35
C LEU A 85 -20.20 11.31 9.12
N SER A 86 -20.86 11.05 10.26
CA SER A 86 -21.34 12.11 11.16
C SER A 86 -20.22 13.09 11.50
N ASN A 87 -20.54 14.38 11.61
CA ASN A 87 -19.60 15.46 11.97
C ASN A 87 -19.01 15.31 13.39
N GLN A 88 -18.09 14.35 13.55
CA GLN A 88 -17.45 13.98 14.79
C GLN A 88 -15.97 13.63 14.55
N GLU A 89 -15.16 13.83 15.59
CA GLU A 89 -13.76 13.40 15.63
C GLU A 89 -13.67 12.02 16.31
N LEU A 90 -13.05 11.06 15.62
CA LEU A 90 -12.88 9.70 16.10
C LEU A 90 -11.40 9.31 16.05
N TYR A 91 -10.84 8.92 17.19
CA TYR A 91 -9.53 8.27 17.27
C TYR A 91 -9.72 6.80 17.64
N VAL A 92 -9.39 5.90 16.72
CA VAL A 92 -9.37 4.45 16.98
C VAL A 92 -7.92 4.00 17.00
N ARG A 93 -7.58 3.16 17.99
CA ARG A 93 -6.27 2.52 18.09
C ARG A 93 -6.43 1.01 18.06
N VAL A 94 -5.52 0.35 17.35
CA VAL A 94 -5.43 -1.11 17.24
C VAL A 94 -3.97 -1.51 17.47
N GLU A 95 -3.77 -2.67 18.08
CA GLU A 95 -2.44 -3.25 18.23
C GLU A 95 -2.03 -3.93 16.92
N ALA A 96 -1.11 -3.29 16.19
CA ALA A 96 -0.47 -3.89 15.03
C ALA A 96 0.78 -4.65 15.45
N PRO A 97 1.30 -5.61 14.66
CA PRO A 97 2.52 -6.34 14.98
C PRO A 97 3.77 -5.44 15.12
N LYS A 98 3.69 -4.17 14.71
CA LYS A 98 4.76 -3.18 14.84
C LYS A 98 4.58 -2.24 16.04
N GLY A 99 3.46 -2.31 16.75
CA GLY A 99 3.09 -1.43 17.87
C GLY A 99 1.69 -0.84 17.70
N GLU A 100 1.39 0.22 18.45
CA GLU A 100 0.09 0.92 18.39
C GLU A 100 -0.11 1.60 17.01
N LEU A 101 -1.11 1.13 16.26
CA LEU A 101 -1.59 1.79 15.04
C LEU A 101 -2.83 2.62 15.39
N GLY A 102 -2.71 3.94 15.25
CA GLY A 102 -3.81 4.88 15.46
C GLY A 102 -4.36 5.41 14.15
N ILE A 103 -5.68 5.52 14.04
CA ILE A 103 -6.36 6.19 12.94
C ILE A 103 -7.23 7.30 13.54
N TYR A 104 -6.96 8.54 13.13
CA TYR A 104 -7.73 9.72 13.48
C TYR A 104 -8.58 10.14 12.28
N LEU A 105 -9.89 10.24 12.47
CA LEU A 105 -10.86 10.60 11.45
C LEU A 105 -11.69 11.78 11.93
N VAL A 106 -11.99 12.71 11.03
CA VAL A 106 -12.95 13.80 11.22
C VAL A 106 -13.98 13.70 10.11
N GLY A 107 -15.25 13.49 10.47
CA GLY A 107 -16.38 13.50 9.55
C GLY A 107 -16.89 14.92 9.29
N ASP A 108 -17.59 15.12 8.17
CA ASP A 108 -18.27 16.38 7.82
C ASP A 108 -19.56 16.09 7.03
N ASP A 109 -20.33 15.11 7.51
CA ASP A 109 -21.59 14.61 6.92
C ASP A 109 -21.50 14.28 5.41
N SER A 110 -20.27 14.05 4.94
CA SER A 110 -19.90 13.74 3.56
C SER A 110 -19.55 12.26 3.43
N LEU A 111 -19.56 11.76 2.20
CA LEU A 111 -19.09 10.42 1.85
C LEU A 111 -17.56 10.28 2.05
N PHE A 112 -16.85 11.40 2.00
CA PHE A 112 -15.40 11.44 2.19
C PHE A 112 -15.06 12.07 3.55
N PRO A 113 -14.10 11.51 4.30
CA PRO A 113 -13.65 12.12 5.54
C PRO A 113 -13.02 13.48 5.25
N TRP A 114 -13.37 14.49 6.05
CA TRP A 114 -12.78 15.82 5.95
C TRP A 114 -11.27 15.78 6.24
N ARG A 115 -10.89 15.02 7.28
CA ARG A 115 -9.49 14.80 7.63
C ARG A 115 -9.29 13.37 8.10
N TRP A 116 -8.28 12.72 7.53
CA TRP A 116 -7.77 11.44 8.01
C TRP A 116 -6.30 11.59 8.37
N LYS A 117 -5.89 11.04 9.51
CA LYS A 117 -4.48 11.00 9.93
C LYS A 117 -4.16 9.64 10.50
N ILE A 118 -3.20 8.97 9.88
CA ILE A 118 -2.67 7.69 10.34
C ILE A 118 -1.47 7.97 11.25
N ARG A 119 -1.43 7.30 12.39
CA ARG A 119 -0.28 7.26 13.31
C ARG A 119 0.42 5.91 13.12
N PRO A 120 1.37 5.81 12.18
CA PRO A 120 2.08 4.56 11.95
C PRO A 120 3.06 4.27 13.11
N PRO A 121 3.07 3.04 13.66
CA PRO A 121 3.95 2.69 14.77
C PRO A 121 5.44 2.76 14.38
N SER A 122 5.76 2.41 13.12
CA SER A 122 7.13 2.43 12.62
C SER A 122 7.78 3.81 12.67
N PHE A 123 7.02 4.88 12.42
CA PHE A 123 7.56 6.24 12.39
C PHE A 123 7.99 6.71 13.78
N ILE A 124 7.23 6.33 14.81
CA ILE A 124 7.54 6.65 16.20
C ILE A 124 8.80 5.88 16.65
N ASN A 125 8.90 4.61 16.27
CA ASN A 125 10.08 3.78 16.56
C ASN A 125 11.36 4.33 15.90
N LEU A 126 11.24 5.04 14.77
CA LEU A 126 12.40 5.68 14.12
C LEU A 126 12.85 6.96 14.85
N GLN A 127 11.95 7.69 15.52
CA GLN A 127 12.31 8.92 16.22
C GLN A 127 13.25 8.67 17.42
N ILE A 128 13.17 7.50 18.06
CA ILE A 128 14.04 7.13 19.18
C ILE A 128 15.38 6.53 18.72
N LEU A 129 15.51 6.17 17.44
CA LEU A 129 16.69 5.53 16.88
C LEU A 129 17.99 6.34 17.08
N PRO A 130 18.03 7.67 16.88
CA PRO A 130 19.25 8.46 17.15
C PRO A 130 19.72 8.40 18.60
N GLN A 131 18.79 8.24 19.56
CA GLN A 131 19.12 8.14 20.98
C GLN A 131 19.69 6.75 21.33
N LEU A 132 19.14 5.69 20.73
CA LEU A 132 19.63 4.32 20.90
C LEU A 132 21.03 4.12 20.29
N VAL A 133 21.32 4.81 19.18
CA VAL A 133 22.55 4.61 18.40
C VAL A 133 23.74 5.42 18.94
N LYS A 134 23.51 6.45 19.78
CA LYS A 134 24.52 7.45 20.21
C LYS A 134 25.77 6.89 20.94
N LYS A 135 25.83 5.58 21.23
CA LYS A 135 26.97 4.91 21.88
C LYS A 135 27.28 3.51 21.31
N MET A 136 26.70 3.14 20.16
CA MET A 136 26.93 1.84 19.53
C MET A 136 28.10 1.91 18.54
N LYS A 137 28.80 0.78 18.32
CA LYS A 137 29.83 0.69 17.29
C LYS A 137 29.16 0.81 15.90
N LEU A 138 29.83 1.46 14.95
CA LEU A 138 29.35 1.58 13.56
C LEU A 138 28.97 0.22 12.93
N ALA A 139 29.65 -0.86 13.33
CA ALA A 139 29.35 -2.23 12.89
C ALA A 139 27.93 -2.72 13.22
N ASP A 140 27.33 -2.27 14.33
CA ASP A 140 25.97 -2.68 14.73
C ASP A 140 24.88 -1.94 13.93
N ILE A 141 25.19 -0.74 13.45
CA ILE A 141 24.30 0.05 12.56
C ILE A 141 24.29 -0.55 11.15
N MET A 142 25.46 -1.02 10.68
CA MET A 142 25.59 -1.67 9.37
C MET A 142 24.70 -2.90 9.26
N THR A 143 24.56 -3.70 10.32
CA THR A 143 23.68 -4.88 10.34
C THR A 143 22.19 -4.53 10.17
N ILE A 144 21.76 -3.30 10.45
CA ILE A 144 20.35 -2.89 10.27
C ILE A 144 20.12 -2.26 8.90
N LEU A 145 21.06 -1.43 8.43
CA LEU A 145 20.94 -0.74 7.13
C LEU A 145 21.25 -1.64 5.93
N VAL A 146 22.27 -2.48 6.05
CA VAL A 146 22.74 -3.33 4.94
C VAL A 146 21.70 -4.39 4.59
N TYR A 147 21.02 -4.97 5.58
CA TYR A 147 19.94 -5.92 5.30
C TYR A 147 18.80 -5.25 4.51
N GLY A 148 18.36 -4.05 4.90
CA GLY A 148 17.33 -3.32 4.17
C GLY A 148 17.70 -3.04 2.71
N LEU A 149 18.94 -2.65 2.45
CA LEU A 149 19.44 -2.38 1.09
C LEU A 149 19.58 -3.67 0.25
N ILE A 150 20.02 -4.77 0.89
CA ILE A 150 20.18 -6.08 0.24
C ILE A 150 18.82 -6.65 -0.20
N TRP A 151 17.74 -6.42 0.57
CA TRP A 151 16.39 -6.88 0.20
C TRP A 151 15.76 -6.08 -0.95
N ILE A 152 16.20 -4.83 -1.18
CA ILE A 152 15.65 -3.98 -2.27
C ILE A 152 16.12 -4.46 -3.65
N LEU A 153 17.35 -4.96 -3.76
CA LEU A 153 17.92 -5.45 -5.02
C LEU A 153 17.13 -6.61 -5.68
N PRO A 154 16.74 -7.69 -4.98
CA PRO A 154 15.93 -8.76 -5.59
C PRO A 154 14.51 -8.28 -5.93
N ILE A 155 13.92 -7.36 -5.16
CA ILE A 155 12.59 -6.81 -5.45
C ILE A 155 12.62 -5.93 -6.71
N LEU A 156 13.66 -5.10 -6.84
CA LEU A 156 13.84 -4.24 -8.01
C LEU A 156 14.08 -5.05 -9.29
N THR A 157 14.90 -6.10 -9.22
CA THR A 157 15.17 -6.99 -10.37
C THR A 157 13.92 -7.75 -10.79
N LEU A 158 13.09 -8.21 -9.84
CA LEU A 158 11.82 -8.87 -10.12
C LEU A 158 10.82 -7.91 -10.77
N LEU A 159 10.71 -6.67 -10.27
CA LEU A 159 9.85 -5.64 -10.87
C LEU A 159 10.27 -5.30 -12.29
N LEU A 160 11.57 -5.09 -12.53
CA LEU A 160 12.09 -4.84 -13.88
C LEU A 160 11.81 -6.02 -14.82
N GLY A 161 11.97 -7.26 -14.35
CA GLY A 161 11.64 -8.46 -15.12
C GLY A 161 10.19 -8.48 -15.58
N ILE A 162 9.24 -8.24 -14.66
CA ILE A 162 7.80 -8.20 -14.98
C ILE A 162 7.49 -7.09 -15.98
N THR A 163 8.07 -5.89 -15.82
CA THR A 163 7.84 -4.79 -16.76
C THR A 163 8.36 -5.08 -18.16
N ILE A 164 9.52 -5.72 -18.27
CA ILE A 164 10.10 -6.13 -19.56
C ILE A 164 9.25 -7.24 -20.20
N GLU A 165 8.79 -8.20 -19.41
CA GLU A 165 7.94 -9.29 -19.89
C GLU A 165 6.61 -8.78 -20.46
N VAL A 166 5.93 -7.87 -19.76
CA VAL A 166 4.71 -7.22 -20.26
C VAL A 166 4.97 -6.44 -21.55
N LEU A 167 6.07 -5.71 -21.64
CA LEU A 167 6.44 -4.99 -22.87
C LEU A 167 6.69 -5.94 -24.05
N VAL A 168 7.35 -7.08 -23.80
CA VAL A 168 7.60 -8.10 -24.83
C VAL A 168 6.30 -8.77 -25.28
N ILE A 169 5.39 -9.08 -24.36
CA ILE A 169 4.07 -9.66 -24.70
C ILE A 169 3.25 -8.67 -25.54
N VAL A 170 3.19 -7.40 -25.16
CA VAL A 170 2.48 -6.36 -25.93
C VAL A 170 3.10 -6.18 -27.32
N TRP A 171 4.43 -6.19 -27.42
CA TRP A 171 5.12 -6.15 -28.71
C TRP A 171 4.79 -7.37 -29.58
N LEU A 172 4.82 -8.58 -29.00
CA LEU A 172 4.47 -9.82 -29.71
C LEU A 172 3.00 -9.83 -30.17
N GLU A 173 2.06 -9.42 -29.32
CA GLU A 173 0.64 -9.33 -29.69
C GLU A 173 0.42 -8.38 -30.86
N ARG A 174 1.16 -7.27 -30.91
CA ARG A 174 1.12 -6.31 -32.01
C ARG A 174 1.75 -6.86 -33.29
N GLU A 175 2.88 -7.54 -33.19
CA GLU A 175 3.55 -8.16 -34.34
C GLU A 175 2.67 -9.25 -34.96
N ILE A 176 2.05 -10.09 -34.13
CA ILE A 176 1.12 -11.14 -34.55
C ILE A 176 -0.14 -10.53 -35.18
N SER A 177 -0.71 -9.48 -34.56
CA SER A 177 -1.89 -8.79 -35.09
C SER A 177 -1.62 -8.09 -36.42
N ALA A 178 -0.44 -7.49 -36.59
CA ALA A 178 -0.02 -6.86 -37.83
C ALA A 178 0.19 -7.91 -38.95
N SER A 179 0.79 -9.05 -38.62
CA SER A 179 0.97 -10.18 -39.52
C SER A 179 -0.36 -10.75 -40.02
N ILE A 180 -1.38 -10.83 -39.15
CA ILE A 180 -2.72 -11.32 -39.49
C ILE A 180 -3.49 -10.34 -40.40
N GLN A 181 -3.28 -9.03 -40.29
CA GLN A 181 -4.08 -8.01 -40.99
C GLN A 181 -3.50 -7.57 -42.35
N GLN A 182 -2.33 -8.07 -42.79
CA GLN A 182 -1.61 -7.64 -44.01
C GLN A 182 -1.64 -6.11 -44.25
N HIS A 183 -1.50 -5.33 -43.18
CA HIS A 183 -1.46 -3.87 -43.25
C HIS A 183 0.01 -3.40 -43.28
N ILE A 184 0.46 -2.89 -44.44
CA ILE A 184 1.84 -2.48 -44.77
C ILE A 184 2.28 -1.20 -44.00
N GLY A 185 1.56 -0.78 -42.96
CA GLY A 185 1.75 0.51 -42.29
C GLY A 185 2.83 0.54 -41.19
N HIS A 186 3.34 -0.61 -40.75
CA HIS A 186 4.19 -0.66 -39.54
C HIS A 186 5.52 -1.42 -39.66
N GLU A 187 5.79 -2.11 -40.78
CA GLU A 187 7.08 -2.79 -41.03
C GLU A 187 8.30 -1.84 -41.10
N TYR A 188 8.08 -0.51 -41.11
CA TYR A 188 9.17 0.49 -41.16
C TYR A 188 9.64 1.00 -39.79
N ALA A 189 8.96 0.66 -38.69
CA ALA A 189 9.46 0.96 -37.36
C ALA A 189 10.17 -0.28 -36.82
N GLY A 190 11.48 -0.36 -37.06
CA GLY A 190 12.35 -1.43 -36.55
C GLY A 190 12.43 -1.46 -35.01
N PRO A 191 13.60 -1.74 -34.40
CA PRO A 191 13.77 -1.87 -32.94
C PRO A 191 13.28 -0.67 -32.09
N LEU A 192 12.96 0.47 -32.73
CA LEU A 192 12.41 1.69 -32.13
C LEU A 192 10.88 1.66 -31.93
N GLY A 193 10.17 0.59 -32.32
CA GLY A 193 8.73 0.42 -32.08
C GLY A 193 8.33 0.52 -30.60
N LEU A 194 9.22 0.09 -29.69
CA LEU A 194 9.06 0.21 -28.23
C LEU A 194 8.86 1.66 -27.75
N LEU A 195 9.43 2.64 -28.46
CA LEU A 195 9.26 4.06 -28.10
C LEU A 195 7.81 4.53 -28.31
N LYS A 196 7.06 3.88 -29.20
CA LYS A 196 5.65 4.19 -29.45
C LYS A 196 4.75 3.68 -28.32
N ASP A 197 5.07 2.53 -27.74
CA ASP A 197 4.40 2.02 -26.53
C ASP A 197 4.65 2.89 -25.31
N ILE A 198 5.89 3.36 -25.16
CA ILE A 198 6.23 4.35 -24.14
C ILE A 198 5.44 5.64 -24.40
N ALA A 199 5.28 6.10 -25.64
CA ALA A 199 4.50 7.29 -25.96
C ALA A 199 3.00 7.14 -25.67
N ASP A 200 2.39 6.00 -26.00
CA ASP A 200 0.98 5.74 -25.68
C ASP A 200 0.75 5.52 -24.17
N GLY A 201 1.70 4.89 -23.47
CA GLY A 201 1.70 4.79 -22.00
C GLY A 201 1.85 6.17 -21.34
N THR A 202 2.73 7.01 -21.87
CA THR A 202 2.89 8.39 -21.42
C THR A 202 1.63 9.20 -21.70
N LYS A 203 0.94 8.95 -22.82
CA LYS A 203 -0.35 9.57 -23.16
C LYS A 203 -1.47 9.18 -22.18
N LEU A 204 -1.42 8.00 -21.57
CA LEU A 204 -2.36 7.60 -20.50
C LEU A 204 -2.14 8.38 -19.20
N LEU A 205 -0.89 8.78 -18.88
CA LEU A 205 -0.59 9.66 -17.73
C LEU A 205 -1.18 11.07 -17.90
N PHE A 206 -1.52 11.46 -19.14
CA PHE A 206 -2.16 12.73 -19.45
C PHE A 206 -3.68 12.61 -19.68
N LYS A 207 -4.28 11.45 -19.41
CA LYS A 207 -5.72 11.22 -19.66
C LYS A 207 -6.54 11.49 -18.39
N GLU A 208 -7.15 12.69 -18.40
CA GLU A 208 -8.26 13.19 -17.58
C GLU A 208 -8.30 12.75 -16.11
N ASP A 209 -7.63 13.53 -15.27
CA ASP A 209 -7.94 13.61 -13.85
C ASP A 209 -9.41 14.03 -13.67
N ILE A 210 -10.14 13.25 -12.88
CA ILE A 210 -11.52 13.55 -12.47
C ILE A 210 -11.46 14.79 -11.56
N LEU A 211 -11.62 15.98 -12.16
CA LEU A 211 -11.61 17.25 -11.45
C LEU A 211 -12.87 17.38 -10.58
N PRO A 212 -12.76 17.65 -9.26
CA PRO A 212 -13.93 17.96 -8.45
C PRO A 212 -14.51 19.32 -8.88
N SER A 213 -15.83 19.38 -9.14
CA SER A 213 -16.49 20.57 -9.73
C SER A 213 -16.48 21.84 -8.87
N ARG A 214 -15.81 21.82 -7.71
CA ARG A 214 -15.73 22.93 -6.74
C ARG A 214 -14.29 23.30 -6.32
N GLY A 215 -13.26 22.65 -6.87
CA GLY A 215 -11.86 22.96 -6.55
C GLY A 215 -11.24 23.97 -7.54
N ASP A 216 -10.28 24.76 -7.09
CA ASP A 216 -9.47 25.61 -7.97
C ASP A 216 -8.60 24.74 -8.89
N ILE A 217 -9.08 24.56 -10.12
CA ILE A 217 -8.50 23.75 -11.20
C ILE A 217 -6.98 23.98 -11.38
N PRO A 218 -6.46 25.22 -11.40
CA PRO A 218 -5.02 25.43 -11.57
C PRO A 218 -4.21 24.96 -10.35
N LEU A 219 -4.75 25.05 -9.13
CA LEU A 219 -4.03 24.63 -7.92
C LEU A 219 -3.96 23.10 -7.82
N PHE A 220 -5.02 22.41 -8.23
CA PHE A 220 -5.08 20.94 -8.20
C PHE A 220 -4.21 20.31 -9.29
N SER A 221 -4.15 20.91 -10.48
CA SER A 221 -3.29 20.44 -11.59
C SER A 221 -1.80 20.69 -11.33
N ILE A 222 -1.46 21.79 -10.66
CA ILE A 222 -0.05 22.16 -10.38
C ILE A 222 0.46 21.52 -9.08
N GLY A 223 -0.42 21.08 -8.18
CA GLY A 223 -0.08 20.49 -6.88
C GLY A 223 0.90 19.30 -6.95
N PRO A 224 0.62 18.24 -7.74
CA PRO A 224 1.53 17.12 -7.92
C PRO A 224 2.89 17.56 -8.48
N SER A 225 2.86 18.43 -9.50
CA SER A 225 4.07 18.98 -10.12
C SER A 225 4.96 19.77 -9.14
N ILE A 226 4.36 20.54 -8.22
CA ILE A 226 5.11 21.26 -7.18
C ILE A 226 5.75 20.28 -6.19
N ALA A 227 5.04 19.22 -5.79
CA ALA A 227 5.58 18.22 -4.87
C ALA A 227 6.77 17.49 -5.50
N ASP A 228 6.67 17.12 -6.78
CA ASP A 228 7.74 16.46 -7.52
C ASP A 228 8.96 17.37 -7.70
N ILE A 229 8.75 18.65 -8.06
CA ILE A 229 9.83 19.63 -8.18
C ILE A 229 10.52 19.86 -6.82
N ALA A 230 9.76 19.97 -5.74
CA ALA A 230 10.33 20.14 -4.40
C ALA A 230 11.16 18.93 -3.97
N GLN A 231 10.71 17.71 -4.32
CA GLN A 231 11.44 16.48 -4.02
C GLN A 231 12.73 16.35 -4.83
N ILE A 232 12.70 16.71 -6.13
CA ILE A 232 13.88 16.72 -6.99
C ILE A 232 14.92 17.73 -6.48
N ILE A 233 14.49 18.93 -6.09
CA ILE A 233 15.39 19.97 -5.52
C ILE A 233 16.03 19.47 -4.23
N ASN A 234 15.28 18.79 -3.36
CA ASN A 234 15.83 18.25 -2.11
C ASN A 234 16.89 17.18 -2.36
N ILE A 235 16.64 16.26 -3.31
CA ILE A 235 17.61 15.24 -3.71
C ILE A 235 18.88 15.88 -4.30
N LEU A 236 18.73 16.92 -5.13
CA LEU A 236 19.85 17.64 -5.72
C LEU A 236 20.68 18.35 -4.64
N PHE A 237 20.02 18.96 -3.65
CA PHE A 237 20.70 19.61 -2.52
C PHE A 237 21.46 18.61 -1.66
N GLN A 238 20.87 17.44 -1.41
CA GLN A 238 21.50 16.33 -0.69
C GLN A 238 22.74 15.82 -1.43
N ALA A 239 22.64 15.65 -2.76
CA ALA A 239 23.74 15.19 -3.61
C ALA A 239 24.89 16.20 -3.66
N VAL A 240 24.59 17.50 -3.75
CA VAL A 240 25.59 18.58 -3.71
C VAL A 240 26.27 18.67 -2.34
N TYR A 241 25.52 18.51 -1.26
CA TYR A 241 26.06 18.51 0.11
C TYR A 241 27.02 17.33 0.35
N GLU A 242 26.65 16.12 -0.09
CA GLU A 242 27.51 14.94 -0.05
C GLU A 242 28.78 15.12 -0.93
N LEU A 243 28.66 15.78 -2.10
CA LEU A 243 29.82 16.07 -2.95
C LEU A 243 30.78 17.07 -2.28
N LEU A 244 30.25 18.11 -1.64
CA LEU A 244 31.03 19.11 -0.90
C LEU A 244 31.73 18.53 0.34
N LEU A 245 31.06 17.61 1.05
CA LEU A 245 31.63 16.90 2.20
C LEU A 245 32.75 15.93 1.81
N ASN A 246 32.71 15.36 0.60
CA ASN A 246 33.76 14.51 0.08
C ASN A 246 34.95 15.29 -0.54
N LEU A 247 34.81 16.61 -0.71
CA LEU A 247 35.83 17.52 -1.25
C LEU A 247 36.58 18.32 -0.17
N LEU A 248 36.12 18.29 1.08
CA LEU A 248 36.75 18.86 2.29
C LEU A 248 37.44 17.76 3.11
#